data_AF-A0AA35TI62-F1
#
_entry.id   AF-A0AA35TI62-F1
#
_cell.length_a   1.000
_cell.length_b   1.000
_cell.length_c   1.000
_cell.angle_alpha   90.00
_cell.angle_beta   90.00
_cell.angle_gamma   90.00
#
_symmetry.space_group_name_H-M   'P 1'
#
loop_
_entity.id
_entity.type
_entity.pdbx_description
1 polymer ?
#
loop_
_entity_poly.entity_id
_entity_poly.type
_entity_poly.pdbx_seq_one_letter_code
_entity_poly.pdbx_strand_id
1 'polypeptide(L)'
;MASVRAQPWAALEADNLTSLAELTETNLLKAIEERYRAGLIYTAVGDILVAVNPFQELLMYDGAWSGAYAATDVSGLAPHIYRVASAAYNSMVQGKKNQVCVISGESGAGKTESAKFIMKQVMNMCSSAGLGLKLQQKIIQLNPLLEAFGNARTELNDNSSRFGKFIQLLFESSGRIVGAGLEQYLLEKSRVCVQTEKERNFHIFYYLYAGLPQEKKAQLHLKGPEHHRYLRTYCQLTKDCSSEDSREAFSAVLESMESIGFSSSEVDQIITLLAAILHIGDIEFVSSEEGGGDSATVRNPEVVETVSQLLCLESSAEVSFALTTLRTVTRGEPVDKLYSCSKAAVVRDAAAKALYSRMFQWIVSRINTHLQPRDNYSRSKLSVTEDHLNIGILDIFGFENFEANSFEQFCINLANEQLQQYFNHQIFAMEKVQHVVHIKAVCMLRIHTYIRVVM
;
A
#
# COMPACT_ATOMS: atom_id res chain seq x y z
N MET A 1 17.06 7.30 -28.33
CA MET A 1 15.96 7.87 -29.15
C MET A 1 15.71 7.10 -30.44
N ALA A 2 16.70 6.90 -31.32
CA ALA A 2 16.49 6.19 -32.59
C ALA A 2 15.99 4.74 -32.42
N SER A 3 16.49 3.97 -31.44
CA SER A 3 16.05 2.59 -31.18
C SER A 3 14.62 2.48 -30.63
N VAL A 4 14.18 3.46 -29.82
CA VAL A 4 12.82 3.52 -29.26
C VAL A 4 11.81 3.98 -30.32
N ARG A 5 12.21 4.94 -31.17
CA ARG A 5 11.39 5.45 -32.29
C ARG A 5 11.32 4.49 -33.49
N ALA A 6 12.28 3.57 -33.64
CA ALA A 6 12.36 2.63 -34.76
C ALA A 6 11.64 1.29 -34.52
N GLN A 7 10.87 1.16 -33.45
CA GLN A 7 10.13 -0.06 -33.15
C GLN A 7 8.87 -0.20 -34.03
N PRO A 8 8.46 -1.44 -34.38
CA PRO A 8 7.45 -1.72 -35.42
C PRO A 8 6.01 -1.29 -35.12
N TRP A 9 5.74 -0.72 -33.94
CA TRP A 9 4.40 -0.31 -33.49
C TRP A 9 3.95 1.08 -33.97
N ALA A 10 4.80 1.84 -34.67
CA ALA A 10 4.45 3.15 -35.23
C ALA A 10 3.28 3.10 -36.26
N ALA A 11 2.78 1.91 -36.60
CA ALA A 11 1.71 1.66 -37.56
C ALA A 11 0.32 1.37 -36.94
N LEU A 12 0.16 1.41 -35.62
CA LEU A 12 -1.16 1.23 -34.98
C LEU A 12 -1.91 2.57 -34.91
N GLU A 13 -3.14 2.60 -35.44
CA GLU A 13 -3.88 3.84 -35.75
C GLU A 13 -4.32 4.68 -34.53
N ALA A 14 -4.27 4.16 -33.30
CA ALA A 14 -4.72 4.91 -32.13
C ALA A 14 -3.81 4.71 -30.90
N ASP A 15 -2.76 5.53 -30.80
CA ASP A 15 -2.03 5.72 -29.54
C ASP A 15 -2.89 6.46 -28.49
N ASN A 16 -3.82 7.30 -28.94
CA ASN A 16 -4.75 8.02 -28.07
C ASN A 16 -6.20 7.71 -28.49
N LEU A 17 -7.01 7.14 -27.59
CA LEU A 17 -8.38 6.76 -27.90
C LEU A 17 -9.27 7.96 -28.26
N THR A 18 -8.91 9.19 -27.83
CA THR A 18 -9.67 10.39 -28.19
C THR A 18 -9.54 10.78 -29.66
N SER A 19 -8.65 10.15 -30.44
CA SER A 19 -8.52 10.37 -31.88
C SER A 19 -9.40 9.44 -32.72
N LEU A 20 -10.11 8.49 -32.09
CA LEU A 20 -11.05 7.62 -32.80
C LEU A 20 -12.21 8.43 -33.37
N ALA A 21 -12.63 8.09 -34.59
CA ALA A 21 -13.76 8.75 -35.26
C ALA A 21 -15.08 8.57 -34.50
N GLU A 22 -15.28 7.41 -33.89
CA GLU A 22 -16.46 7.07 -33.10
C GLU A 22 -16.06 6.46 -31.74
N LEU A 23 -16.38 7.18 -30.66
CA LEU A 23 -16.13 6.78 -29.28
C LEU A 23 -17.25 5.86 -28.76
N THR A 24 -17.35 4.66 -29.32
CA THR A 24 -18.25 3.60 -28.83
C THR A 24 -17.49 2.61 -27.96
N GLU A 25 -18.18 1.96 -27.02
CA GLU A 25 -17.59 0.92 -26.15
C GLU A 25 -16.88 -0.17 -26.98
N THR A 26 -17.51 -0.61 -28.08
CA THR A 26 -16.95 -1.60 -29.02
C THR A 26 -15.64 -1.12 -29.66
N ASN A 27 -15.59 0.11 -30.15
CA ASN A 27 -14.39 0.65 -30.80
C ASN A 27 -13.24 0.87 -29.80
N LEU A 28 -13.57 1.34 -28.60
CA LEU A 28 -12.61 1.52 -27.52
C LEU A 28 -12.00 0.18 -27.09
N LEU A 29 -12.84 -0.83 -26.85
CA LEU A 29 -12.38 -2.16 -26.47
C LEU A 29 -11.52 -2.80 -27.57
N LYS A 30 -11.96 -2.71 -28.83
CA LYS A 30 -11.22 -3.23 -29.98
C LYS A 30 -9.83 -2.59 -30.10
N ALA A 31 -9.74 -1.26 -29.95
CA ALA A 31 -8.46 -0.55 -30.02
C ALA A 31 -7.51 -0.97 -28.88
N ILE A 32 -8.01 -1.12 -27.65
CA ILE A 32 -7.22 -1.59 -26.51
C ILE A 32 -6.75 -3.04 -26.73
N GLU A 33 -7.63 -3.91 -27.22
CA GLU A 33 -7.33 -5.31 -27.50
C GLU A 33 -6.27 -5.48 -28.59
N GLU A 34 -6.38 -4.75 -29.69
CA GLU A 34 -5.40 -4.79 -30.79
C GLU A 34 -4.01 -4.33 -30.33
N ARG A 35 -3.95 -3.27 -29.51
CA ARG A 35 -2.69 -2.81 -28.90
C ARG A 35 -2.11 -3.84 -27.94
N TYR A 36 -2.93 -4.43 -27.09
CA TYR A 36 -2.49 -5.46 -26.15
C TYR A 36 -1.93 -6.69 -26.88
N ARG A 37 -2.60 -7.15 -27.94
CA ARG A 37 -2.12 -8.25 -28.80
C ARG A 37 -0.81 -7.93 -29.51
N ALA A 38 -0.55 -6.65 -29.79
CA ALA A 38 0.72 -6.17 -30.33
C ALA A 38 1.82 -5.96 -29.25
N GLY A 39 1.54 -6.30 -27.99
CA GLY A 39 2.48 -6.13 -26.88
C GLY A 39 2.55 -4.70 -26.32
N LEU A 40 1.61 -3.82 -26.71
CA LEU A 40 1.52 -2.44 -26.23
C LEU A 40 0.48 -2.34 -25.13
N ILE A 41 0.94 -2.40 -23.89
CA ILE A 41 0.07 -2.44 -22.71
C ILE A 41 -0.48 -1.06 -22.29
N TYR A 42 0.11 0.02 -22.81
CA TYR A 42 -0.25 1.39 -22.46
C TYR A 42 -0.99 2.08 -23.61
N THR A 43 -2.09 2.74 -23.28
CA THR A 43 -2.93 3.46 -24.24
C THR A 43 -3.35 4.79 -23.64
N ALA A 44 -3.20 5.89 -24.39
CA ALA A 44 -3.61 7.20 -23.89
C ALA A 44 -5.11 7.44 -24.08
N VAL A 45 -5.71 8.18 -23.16
CA VAL A 45 -7.07 8.71 -23.25
C VAL A 45 -7.00 10.16 -22.81
N GLY A 46 -6.64 11.05 -23.74
CA GLY A 46 -6.30 12.44 -23.40
C GLY A 46 -5.12 12.48 -22.43
N ASP A 47 -5.34 13.05 -21.24
CA ASP A 47 -4.33 13.15 -20.17
C ASP A 47 -4.27 11.89 -19.26
N ILE A 48 -5.18 10.94 -19.45
CA ILE A 48 -5.26 9.68 -18.70
C ILE A 48 -4.45 8.59 -19.44
N LEU A 49 -3.83 7.70 -18.68
CA LEU A 49 -3.15 6.52 -19.21
C LEU A 49 -3.90 5.25 -18.78
N VAL A 50 -4.35 4.46 -19.75
CA VAL A 50 -4.88 3.11 -19.54
C VAL A 50 -3.74 2.11 -19.62
N ALA A 51 -3.66 1.21 -18.64
CA ALA A 51 -2.66 0.14 -18.58
C ALA A 51 -3.35 -1.21 -18.45
N VAL A 52 -3.01 -2.17 -19.31
CA VAL A 52 -3.51 -3.56 -19.24
C VAL A 52 -2.37 -4.46 -18.78
N ASN A 53 -2.48 -5.01 -17.57
CA ASN A 53 -1.40 -5.80 -16.96
C ASN A 53 -1.13 -7.09 -17.76
N PRO A 54 0.10 -7.31 -18.27
CA PRO A 54 0.42 -8.47 -19.08
C PRO A 54 0.84 -9.71 -18.27
N PHE A 55 0.95 -9.60 -16.93
CA PHE A 55 1.45 -10.67 -16.05
C PHE A 55 2.85 -11.22 -16.44
N GLN A 56 3.67 -10.38 -17.07
CA GLN A 56 5.04 -10.71 -17.46
C GLN A 56 5.92 -9.46 -17.40
N GLU A 57 7.22 -9.67 -17.23
CA GLU A 57 8.20 -8.59 -17.32
C GLU A 57 8.39 -8.14 -18.77
N LEU A 58 8.42 -6.82 -18.98
CA LEU A 58 8.64 -6.21 -20.30
C LEU A 58 9.96 -5.44 -20.32
N LEU A 59 10.65 -5.45 -21.47
CA LEU A 59 11.94 -4.78 -21.67
C LEU A 59 11.83 -3.26 -21.88
N MET A 60 10.66 -2.67 -21.66
CA MET A 60 10.36 -1.26 -21.96
C MET A 60 10.69 -0.27 -20.83
N TYR A 61 11.42 -0.73 -19.80
CA TYR A 61 11.66 0.06 -18.58
C TYR A 61 13.14 0.38 -18.34
N ASP A 62 14.00 0.20 -19.33
CA ASP A 62 15.44 0.46 -19.24
C ASP A 62 15.79 1.97 -19.25
N GLY A 63 17.09 2.26 -19.16
CA GLY A 63 17.59 3.65 -19.18
C GLY A 63 17.38 4.37 -20.52
N ALA A 64 17.32 3.64 -21.64
CA ALA A 64 17.08 4.24 -22.95
C ALA A 64 15.63 4.73 -23.08
N TRP A 65 14.67 3.96 -22.57
CA TRP A 65 13.27 4.36 -22.46
C TRP A 65 13.09 5.54 -21.49
N SER A 66 13.71 5.46 -20.31
CA SER A 66 13.68 6.54 -19.32
C SER A 66 14.22 7.86 -19.89
N GLY A 67 15.35 7.81 -20.58
CA GLY A 67 15.96 8.98 -21.23
C GLY A 67 15.15 9.52 -22.41
N ALA A 68 14.47 8.66 -23.16
CA ALA A 68 13.58 9.09 -24.25
C ALA A 68 12.39 9.90 -23.73
N TYR A 69 11.76 9.47 -22.63
CA TYR A 69 10.61 10.17 -22.04
C TYR A 69 11.00 11.33 -21.12
N ALA A 70 12.26 11.42 -20.69
CA ALA A 70 12.78 12.58 -19.95
C ALA A 70 13.13 13.78 -20.87
N ALA A 71 13.15 13.58 -22.19
CA ALA A 71 13.48 14.62 -23.16
C ALA A 71 12.39 15.70 -23.26
N THR A 72 12.77 16.90 -23.71
CA THR A 72 11.84 18.02 -23.91
C THR A 72 10.81 17.73 -25.00
N ASP A 73 11.23 17.04 -26.06
CA ASP A 73 10.35 16.64 -27.16
C ASP A 73 10.05 15.13 -27.11
N VAL A 74 8.85 14.83 -26.61
CA VAL A 74 8.27 13.47 -26.57
C VAL A 74 7.26 13.25 -27.70
N SER A 75 7.16 14.18 -28.66
CA SER A 75 6.27 14.01 -29.80
C SER A 75 6.69 12.78 -30.63
N GLY A 76 5.69 12.01 -31.07
CA GLY A 76 5.90 10.75 -31.79
C GLY A 76 6.38 9.55 -30.94
N LEU A 77 6.48 9.69 -29.61
CA LEU A 77 6.66 8.54 -28.72
C LEU A 77 5.30 7.95 -28.32
N ALA A 78 5.23 6.62 -28.23
CA ALA A 78 4.06 5.89 -27.75
C ALA A 78 3.61 6.35 -26.36
N PRO A 79 2.34 6.10 -25.98
CA PRO A 79 1.89 6.18 -24.60
C PRO A 79 2.76 5.31 -23.69
N HIS A 80 3.16 5.87 -22.55
CA HIS A 80 4.00 5.17 -21.58
C HIS A 80 3.85 5.79 -20.20
N ILE A 81 4.01 4.99 -19.16
CA ILE A 81 3.92 5.47 -17.77
C ILE A 81 5.00 6.50 -17.42
N TYR A 82 6.18 6.39 -18.04
CA TYR A 82 7.24 7.39 -17.91
C TYR A 82 6.83 8.76 -18.46
N ARG A 83 5.96 8.83 -19.47
CA ARG A 83 5.43 10.11 -19.98
C ARG A 83 4.60 10.81 -18.91
N VAL A 84 3.74 10.06 -18.19
CA VAL A 84 2.92 10.59 -17.08
C VAL A 84 3.81 11.08 -15.94
N ALA A 85 4.80 10.27 -15.54
CA ALA A 85 5.76 10.64 -14.51
C ALA A 85 6.57 11.90 -14.86
N SER A 86 7.04 11.99 -16.11
CA SER A 86 7.77 13.16 -16.61
C SER A 86 6.91 14.41 -16.69
N ALA A 87 5.65 14.26 -17.10
CA ALA A 87 4.69 15.37 -17.08
C ALA A 87 4.44 15.87 -15.66
N ALA A 88 4.25 14.97 -14.68
CA ALA A 88 4.09 15.35 -13.27
C ALA A 88 5.32 16.11 -12.74
N TYR A 89 6.53 15.59 -12.98
CA TYR A 89 7.76 16.26 -12.55
C TYR A 89 7.94 17.65 -13.20
N ASN A 90 7.75 17.75 -14.52
CA ASN A 90 7.89 19.02 -15.22
C ASN A 90 6.85 20.05 -14.76
N SER A 91 5.58 19.63 -14.59
CA SER A 91 4.50 20.48 -14.06
C SER A 91 4.79 20.97 -12.64
N MET A 92 5.34 20.12 -11.78
CA MET A 92 5.76 20.51 -10.43
C MET A 92 6.86 21.58 -10.48
N VAL A 93 7.92 21.34 -11.27
CA VAL A 93 9.09 22.24 -11.35
C VAL A 93 8.73 23.58 -11.99
N GLN A 94 7.94 23.57 -13.06
CA GLN A 94 7.55 24.78 -13.78
C GLN A 94 6.43 25.54 -13.04
N GLY A 95 5.42 24.84 -12.57
CA GLY A 95 4.24 25.41 -11.93
C GLY A 95 4.41 25.73 -10.45
N LYS A 96 5.48 25.24 -9.80
CA LYS A 96 5.71 25.34 -8.35
C LYS A 96 4.50 24.88 -7.53
N LYS A 97 3.89 23.78 -7.97
CA LYS A 97 2.69 23.19 -7.34
C LYS A 97 2.88 21.70 -7.14
N ASN A 98 2.41 21.20 -6.01
CA ASN A 98 2.40 19.78 -5.71
C ASN A 98 1.60 19.01 -6.77
N GLN A 99 2.03 17.80 -7.06
CA GLN A 99 1.39 16.90 -8.02
C GLN A 99 1.01 15.60 -7.34
N VAL A 100 0.06 14.88 -7.93
CA VAL A 100 -0.30 13.55 -7.48
C VAL A 100 -0.52 12.64 -8.69
N CYS A 101 0.04 11.43 -8.62
CA CYS A 101 -0.27 10.34 -9.51
C CYS A 101 -1.20 9.38 -8.77
N VAL A 102 -2.42 9.25 -9.28
CA VAL A 102 -3.44 8.35 -8.75
C VAL A 102 -3.52 7.13 -9.65
N ILE A 103 -3.41 5.94 -9.08
CA ILE A 103 -3.49 4.67 -9.81
C ILE A 103 -4.72 3.92 -9.31
N SER A 104 -5.70 3.72 -10.18
CA SER A 104 -6.92 2.96 -9.89
C SER A 104 -6.96 1.67 -10.70
N GLY A 105 -7.71 0.69 -10.20
CA GLY A 105 -7.90 -0.60 -10.86
C GLY A 105 -8.24 -1.72 -9.88
N GLU A 106 -8.80 -2.79 -10.40
CA GLU A 106 -9.15 -4.00 -9.63
C GLU A 106 -7.92 -4.68 -9.01
N SER A 107 -8.15 -5.63 -8.10
CA SER A 107 -7.07 -6.43 -7.54
C SER A 107 -6.33 -7.18 -8.66
N GLY A 108 -4.98 -7.19 -8.62
CA GLY A 108 -4.16 -7.80 -9.67
C GLY A 108 -3.91 -6.95 -10.94
N ALA A 109 -4.49 -5.75 -11.05
CA ALA A 109 -4.32 -4.90 -12.24
C ALA A 109 -2.92 -4.26 -12.43
N GLY A 110 -1.93 -4.57 -11.58
CA GLY A 110 -0.56 -4.04 -11.70
C GLY A 110 -0.36 -2.62 -11.13
N LYS A 111 -1.18 -2.21 -10.16
CA LYS A 111 -1.11 -0.87 -9.52
C LYS A 111 0.25 -0.60 -8.86
N THR A 112 0.70 -1.54 -8.03
CA THR A 112 1.99 -1.44 -7.33
C THR A 112 3.18 -1.41 -8.29
N GLU A 113 3.15 -2.18 -9.38
CA GLU A 113 4.18 -2.12 -10.42
C GLU A 113 4.17 -0.78 -11.16
N SER A 114 2.99 -0.26 -11.46
CA SER A 114 2.83 1.07 -12.05
C SER A 114 3.40 2.16 -11.13
N ALA A 115 3.15 2.10 -9.83
CA ALA A 115 3.71 3.01 -8.83
C ALA A 115 5.25 2.96 -8.80
N LYS A 116 5.84 1.75 -8.88
CA LYS A 116 7.29 1.56 -8.96
C LYS A 116 7.88 2.25 -10.20
N PHE A 117 7.24 2.13 -11.37
CA PHE A 117 7.74 2.77 -12.60
C PHE A 117 7.60 4.29 -12.59
N ILE A 118 6.51 4.84 -12.05
CA ILE A 118 6.35 6.29 -11.88
C ILE A 118 7.49 6.83 -11.01
N MET A 119 7.72 6.19 -9.86
CA MET A 119 8.78 6.58 -8.93
C MET A 119 10.17 6.52 -9.58
N LYS A 120 10.46 5.42 -10.29
CA LYS A 120 11.73 5.23 -11.02
C LYS A 120 11.99 6.38 -12.00
N GLN A 121 10.99 6.77 -12.79
CA GLN A 121 11.16 7.85 -13.76
C GLN A 121 11.34 9.21 -13.10
N VAL A 122 10.51 9.54 -12.10
CA VAL A 122 10.63 10.80 -11.36
C VAL A 122 12.03 10.93 -10.74
N MET A 123 12.53 9.86 -10.11
CA MET A 123 13.85 9.84 -9.49
C MET A 123 15.00 9.94 -10.50
N ASN A 124 14.87 9.34 -11.68
CA ASN A 124 15.84 9.48 -12.77
C ASN A 124 15.92 10.90 -13.32
N MET A 125 14.80 11.64 -13.34
CA MET A 125 14.75 13.03 -13.82
C MET A 125 15.30 14.05 -12.83
N CYS A 126 15.49 13.67 -11.57
CA CYS A 126 16.06 14.55 -10.57
C CYS A 126 17.55 14.79 -10.87
N SER A 127 17.95 16.04 -11.09
CA SER A 127 19.32 16.47 -11.49
C SER A 127 20.44 16.22 -10.47
N SER A 128 20.28 15.28 -9.55
CA SER A 128 21.27 14.91 -8.53
C SER A 128 21.74 13.49 -8.80
N ALA A 129 22.80 13.33 -9.61
CA ALA A 129 23.30 12.06 -10.17
C ALA A 129 23.71 10.97 -9.16
N GLY A 130 23.39 11.10 -7.88
CA GLY A 130 23.55 10.03 -6.89
C GLY A 130 22.53 10.02 -5.74
N LEU A 131 21.87 11.14 -5.41
CA LEU A 131 20.92 11.17 -4.28
C LEU A 131 19.57 10.54 -4.66
N GLY A 132 19.06 10.82 -5.87
CA GLY A 132 17.81 10.23 -6.36
C GLY A 132 17.90 8.70 -6.45
N LEU A 133 18.99 8.18 -7.02
CA LEU A 133 19.23 6.73 -7.11
C LEU A 133 19.36 6.07 -5.72
N LYS A 134 20.05 6.71 -4.77
CA LYS A 134 20.15 6.19 -3.39
C LYS A 134 18.80 6.16 -2.70
N LEU A 135 17.98 7.21 -2.86
CA LEU A 135 16.64 7.23 -2.29
C LEU A 135 15.72 6.21 -2.98
N GLN A 136 15.85 6.03 -4.29
CA GLN A 136 15.15 4.97 -5.02
C GLN A 136 15.47 3.59 -4.47
N GLN A 137 16.76 3.28 -4.34
CA GLN A 137 17.22 2.01 -3.80
C GLN A 137 16.68 1.80 -2.38
N LYS A 138 16.74 2.84 -1.54
CA LYS A 138 16.13 2.80 -0.21
C LYS A 138 14.66 2.45 -0.29
N ILE A 139 13.84 3.16 -1.08
CA ILE A 139 12.40 2.88 -1.15
C ILE A 139 12.09 1.48 -1.67
N ILE A 140 12.83 1.01 -2.68
CA ILE A 140 12.69 -0.37 -3.21
C ILE A 140 13.04 -1.40 -2.13
N GLN A 141 14.10 -1.16 -1.35
CA GLN A 141 14.51 -2.02 -0.23
C GLN A 141 13.48 -2.10 0.89
N LEU A 142 12.51 -1.17 0.98
CA LEU A 142 11.43 -1.24 1.97
C LEU A 142 10.30 -2.18 1.57
N ASN A 143 10.16 -2.51 0.28
CA ASN A 143 9.00 -3.25 -0.21
C ASN A 143 8.88 -4.64 0.43
N PRO A 144 9.93 -5.46 0.56
CA PRO A 144 9.82 -6.77 1.24
C PRO A 144 9.23 -6.63 2.65
N LEU A 145 9.68 -5.62 3.41
CA LEU A 145 9.17 -5.32 4.74
C LEU A 145 7.69 -4.88 4.71
N LEU A 146 7.32 -3.96 3.83
CA LEU A 146 5.93 -3.49 3.74
C LEU A 146 4.97 -4.59 3.25
N GLU A 147 5.39 -5.38 2.26
CA GLU A 147 4.61 -6.47 1.71
C GLU A 147 4.46 -7.61 2.72
N ALA A 148 5.50 -7.95 3.48
CA ALA A 148 5.39 -8.98 4.52
C ALA A 148 4.32 -8.65 5.58
N PHE A 149 4.26 -7.39 6.03
CA PHE A 149 3.33 -6.97 7.08
C PHE A 149 1.99 -6.44 6.56
N GLY A 150 1.93 -6.01 5.31
CA GLY A 150 0.78 -5.33 4.73
C GLY A 150 0.04 -6.13 3.66
N ASN A 151 0.64 -7.20 3.12
CA ASN A 151 0.03 -8.01 2.09
C ASN A 151 -0.38 -9.40 2.60
N ALA A 152 -1.34 -9.97 1.90
CA ALA A 152 -1.82 -11.31 2.15
C ALA A 152 -2.32 -11.95 0.84
N ARG A 153 -2.43 -13.28 0.86
CA ARG A 153 -3.05 -14.05 -0.22
C ARG A 153 -4.56 -13.98 -0.12
N THR A 154 -5.20 -13.53 -1.21
CA THR A 154 -6.65 -13.62 -1.44
C THR A 154 -6.96 -14.71 -2.46
N GLU A 155 -8.25 -14.95 -2.76
CA GLU A 155 -8.63 -15.92 -3.80
C GLU A 155 -8.12 -15.55 -5.20
N LEU A 156 -7.98 -14.26 -5.48
CA LEU A 156 -7.65 -13.73 -6.82
C LEU A 156 -6.20 -13.28 -6.95
N ASN A 157 -5.49 -13.07 -5.84
CA ASN A 157 -4.16 -12.51 -5.84
C ASN A 157 -3.32 -13.03 -4.66
N ASP A 158 -2.20 -13.67 -4.98
CA ASP A 158 -1.32 -14.29 -3.99
C ASP A 158 -0.52 -13.28 -3.16
N ASN A 159 -0.36 -12.04 -3.62
CA ASN A 159 0.35 -10.96 -2.93
C ASN A 159 -0.49 -9.66 -2.96
N SER A 160 -1.70 -9.72 -2.40
CA SER A 160 -2.62 -8.58 -2.39
C SER A 160 -2.30 -7.60 -1.28
N SER A 161 -2.06 -6.33 -1.62
CA SER A 161 -1.96 -5.23 -0.64
C SER A 161 -3.26 -5.12 0.16
N ARG A 162 -3.18 -5.18 1.49
CA ARG A 162 -4.31 -5.03 2.42
C ARG A 162 -4.23 -3.73 3.24
N PHE A 163 -3.52 -2.74 2.69
CA PHE A 163 -3.42 -1.38 3.18
C PHE A 163 -3.21 -0.43 1.98
N GLY A 164 -3.58 0.83 2.14
CA GLY A 164 -3.26 1.89 1.20
C GLY A 164 -1.89 2.48 1.48
N LYS A 165 -1.09 2.66 0.42
CA LYS A 165 0.26 3.22 0.44
C LYS A 165 0.25 4.56 -0.26
N PHE A 166 0.56 5.64 0.46
CA PHE A 166 0.74 6.95 -0.14
C PHE A 166 2.19 7.39 0.05
N ILE A 167 2.93 7.48 -1.07
CA ILE A 167 4.34 7.84 -1.08
C ILE A 167 4.46 9.27 -1.58
N GLN A 168 5.03 10.14 -0.77
CA GLN A 168 5.32 11.52 -1.13
C GLN A 168 6.80 11.65 -1.42
N LEU A 169 7.16 11.97 -2.66
CA LEU A 169 8.52 12.37 -2.99
C LEU A 169 8.64 13.88 -2.72
N LEU A 170 9.65 14.29 -1.96
CA LEU A 170 9.84 15.67 -1.50
C LEU A 170 10.95 16.35 -2.29
N PHE A 171 10.70 17.58 -2.74
CA PHE A 171 11.58 18.34 -3.61
C PHE A 171 11.78 19.78 -3.12
N GLU A 172 12.98 20.30 -3.36
CA GLU A 172 13.23 21.74 -3.35
C GLU A 172 12.53 22.41 -4.54
N SER A 173 12.35 23.73 -4.46
CA SER A 173 11.85 24.54 -5.58
C SER A 173 12.72 24.42 -6.85
N SER A 174 13.98 24.03 -6.73
CA SER A 174 14.90 23.75 -7.84
C SER A 174 14.56 22.48 -8.63
N GLY A 175 13.68 21.61 -8.10
CA GLY A 175 13.40 20.28 -8.64
C GLY A 175 14.32 19.19 -8.08
N ARG A 176 15.25 19.53 -7.19
CA ARG A 176 16.10 18.56 -6.50
C ARG A 176 15.31 17.78 -5.45
N ILE A 177 15.44 16.46 -5.46
CA ILE A 177 14.86 15.57 -4.44
C ILE A 177 15.61 15.69 -3.11
N VAL A 178 14.88 15.80 -2.00
CA VAL A 178 15.44 15.93 -0.65
C VAL A 178 15.09 14.77 0.27
N GLY A 179 14.00 14.05 -0.01
CA GLY A 179 13.56 12.92 0.79
C GLY A 179 12.25 12.34 0.30
N ALA A 180 11.68 11.45 1.11
CA ALA A 180 10.34 10.91 0.88
C ALA A 180 9.58 10.74 2.20
N GLY A 181 8.25 10.75 2.11
CA GLY A 181 7.33 10.37 3.17
C GLY A 181 6.48 9.18 2.73
N LEU A 182 6.18 8.30 3.67
CA LEU A 182 5.27 7.18 3.50
C LEU A 182 4.12 7.31 4.50
N GLU A 183 2.92 7.41 4.01
CA GLU A 183 1.70 7.33 4.81
C GLU A 183 0.99 6.01 4.51
N GLN A 184 0.47 5.38 5.57
CA GLN A 184 -0.33 4.17 5.46
C GLN A 184 -1.79 4.44 5.83
N TYR A 185 -2.69 3.81 5.10
CA TYR A 185 -4.12 3.97 5.25
C TYR A 185 -4.81 2.61 5.33
N LEU A 186 -5.88 2.53 6.13
CA LEU A 186 -6.86 1.43 6.07
C LEU A 186 -6.25 0.01 6.05
N LEU A 187 -5.30 -0.28 6.95
CA LEU A 187 -4.86 -1.66 7.17
C LEU A 187 -6.07 -2.54 7.54
N GLU A 188 -6.25 -3.66 6.85
CA GLU A 188 -7.30 -4.65 7.11
C GLU A 188 -6.99 -5.44 8.39
N LYS A 189 -7.16 -4.80 9.55
CA LYS A 189 -6.78 -5.39 10.86
C LYS A 189 -7.55 -6.68 11.15
N SER A 190 -8.80 -6.80 10.70
CA SER A 190 -9.62 -8.00 10.91
C SER A 190 -8.95 -9.27 10.41
N ARG A 191 -8.15 -9.18 9.33
CA ARG A 191 -7.39 -10.29 8.76
C ARG A 191 -6.43 -10.94 9.77
N VAL A 192 -6.00 -10.23 10.80
CA VAL A 192 -5.19 -10.83 11.87
C VAL A 192 -5.96 -11.96 12.57
N CYS A 193 -7.26 -11.79 12.78
CA CYS A 193 -8.08 -12.69 13.59
C CYS A 193 -8.96 -13.65 12.78
N VAL A 194 -9.39 -13.23 11.59
CA VAL A 194 -10.36 -13.96 10.77
C VAL A 194 -9.95 -13.88 9.31
N GLN A 195 -9.98 -15.02 8.62
CA GLN A 195 -9.76 -15.15 7.18
C GLN A 195 -10.83 -16.08 6.60
N THR A 196 -11.17 -15.90 5.32
CA THR A 196 -12.00 -16.87 4.58
C THR A 196 -11.17 -18.13 4.28
N GLU A 197 -11.82 -19.27 4.01
CA GLU A 197 -11.17 -20.60 3.99
C GLU A 197 -9.97 -20.71 3.03
N LYS A 198 -10.00 -19.99 1.90
CA LYS A 198 -8.93 -20.03 0.89
C LYS A 198 -7.89 -18.91 1.04
N GLU A 199 -8.08 -18.01 1.98
CA GLU A 199 -7.21 -16.86 2.19
C GLU A 199 -6.19 -17.09 3.29
N ARG A 200 -5.08 -16.34 3.22
CA ARG A 200 -4.07 -16.32 4.27
C ARG A 200 -4.25 -15.10 5.17
N ASN A 201 -3.78 -15.24 6.41
CA ASN A 201 -3.32 -14.11 7.22
C ASN A 201 -2.15 -13.35 6.52
N PHE A 202 -1.63 -12.28 7.11
CA PHE A 202 -0.48 -11.55 6.58
C PHE A 202 0.75 -12.45 6.40
N HIS A 203 1.51 -12.20 5.33
CA HIS A 203 2.65 -13.06 4.95
C HIS A 203 3.68 -13.24 6.06
N ILE A 204 3.94 -12.19 6.85
CA ILE A 204 4.93 -12.19 7.92
C ILE A 204 4.73 -13.33 8.92
N PHE A 205 3.49 -13.74 9.20
CA PHE A 205 3.26 -14.88 10.11
C PHE A 205 3.79 -16.20 9.55
N TYR A 206 3.70 -16.41 8.23
CA TYR A 206 4.23 -17.61 7.59
C TYR A 206 5.75 -17.51 7.41
N TYR A 207 6.26 -16.31 7.08
CA TYR A 207 7.69 -16.05 6.97
C TYR A 207 8.40 -16.28 8.32
N LEU A 208 7.77 -15.89 9.43
CA LEU A 208 8.22 -16.19 10.79
C LEU A 208 8.42 -17.70 11.01
N TYR A 209 7.45 -18.52 10.59
CA TYR A 209 7.54 -19.97 10.69
C TYR A 209 8.57 -20.59 9.76
N ALA A 210 8.72 -20.08 8.54
CA ALA A 210 9.70 -20.60 7.59
C ALA A 210 11.15 -20.21 7.97
N GLY A 211 11.34 -18.99 8.49
CA GLY A 211 12.66 -18.40 8.66
C GLY A 211 13.26 -18.48 10.07
N LEU A 212 12.46 -18.60 11.14
CA LEU A 212 13.04 -18.68 12.48
C LEU A 212 13.70 -20.04 12.76
N PRO A 213 14.87 -20.04 13.45
CA PRO A 213 15.48 -21.28 13.92
C PRO A 213 14.61 -21.92 15.01
N GLN A 214 14.69 -23.24 15.14
CA GLN A 214 13.86 -24.01 16.07
C GLN A 214 14.05 -23.58 17.54
N GLU A 215 15.27 -23.20 17.91
CA GLU A 215 15.58 -22.67 19.25
C GLU A 215 14.80 -21.39 19.55
N LYS A 216 14.76 -20.44 18.61
CA LYS A 216 14.03 -19.18 18.77
C LYS A 216 12.52 -19.42 18.82
N LYS A 217 11.99 -20.35 18.02
CA LYS A 217 10.57 -20.77 18.11
C LYS A 217 10.24 -21.33 19.48
N ALA A 218 11.13 -22.15 20.05
CA ALA A 218 10.95 -22.71 21.39
C ALA A 218 10.98 -21.62 22.48
N GLN A 219 11.90 -20.65 22.39
CA GLN A 219 11.94 -19.48 23.29
C GLN A 219 10.66 -18.63 23.22
N LEU A 220 10.03 -18.57 22.04
CA LEU A 220 8.77 -17.85 21.82
C LEU A 220 7.52 -18.72 22.10
N HIS A 221 7.71 -19.94 22.60
CA HIS A 221 6.66 -20.93 22.85
C HIS A 221 5.79 -21.26 21.61
N LEU A 222 6.30 -21.02 20.40
CA LEU A 222 5.57 -21.26 19.16
C LEU A 222 5.42 -22.76 18.90
N LYS A 223 4.17 -23.19 18.68
CA LYS A 223 3.84 -24.55 18.23
C LYS A 223 3.81 -24.57 16.70
N GLY A 224 3.40 -25.69 16.08
CA GLY A 224 3.10 -25.68 14.64
C GLY A 224 2.02 -24.63 14.29
N PRO A 225 2.09 -23.99 13.12
CA PRO A 225 1.14 -22.93 12.74
C PRO A 225 -0.32 -23.39 12.76
N GLU A 226 -0.60 -24.67 12.51
CA GLU A 226 -1.91 -25.31 12.59
C GLU A 226 -2.52 -25.30 14.01
N HIS A 227 -1.70 -25.14 15.04
CA HIS A 227 -2.16 -25.08 16.42
C HIS A 227 -2.68 -23.69 16.81
N HIS A 228 -2.18 -22.64 16.16
CA HIS A 228 -2.54 -21.26 16.45
C HIS A 228 -3.83 -20.86 15.75
N ARG A 229 -4.83 -20.39 16.51
CA ARG A 229 -6.19 -20.07 16.02
C ARG A 229 -6.18 -19.18 14.77
N TYR A 230 -5.30 -18.18 14.76
CA TYR A 230 -5.22 -17.18 13.68
C TYR A 230 -4.56 -17.66 12.38
N LEU A 231 -4.00 -18.86 12.37
CA LEU A 231 -3.38 -19.49 11.19
C LEU A 231 -3.99 -20.85 10.85
N ARG A 232 -4.70 -21.46 11.82
CA ARG A 232 -5.25 -22.81 11.77
C ARG A 232 -6.03 -23.10 10.50
N THR A 233 -6.99 -22.25 10.13
CA THR A 233 -7.90 -22.49 9.01
C THR A 233 -7.13 -22.79 7.71
N TYR A 234 -6.10 -22.00 7.41
CA TYR A 234 -5.31 -22.17 6.20
C TYR A 234 -4.27 -23.29 6.31
N CYS A 235 -3.54 -23.39 7.43
CA CYS A 235 -2.49 -24.40 7.58
C CYS A 235 -3.02 -25.84 7.80
N GLN A 236 -4.31 -26.01 8.13
CA GLN A 236 -4.94 -27.33 8.12
C GLN A 236 -5.25 -27.83 6.69
N LEU A 237 -5.44 -26.90 5.75
CA LEU A 237 -5.76 -27.22 4.36
C LEU A 237 -4.50 -27.44 3.51
N THR A 238 -3.34 -26.96 3.96
CA THR A 238 -2.10 -26.96 3.15
C THR A 238 -0.86 -27.30 4.01
N LYS A 239 0.07 -28.09 3.45
CA LYS A 239 1.39 -28.34 4.08
C LYS A 239 2.43 -27.26 3.77
N ASP A 240 2.02 -26.17 3.12
CA ASP A 240 2.89 -25.17 2.49
C ASP A 240 3.33 -24.03 3.43
N CYS A 241 3.05 -24.14 4.74
CA CYS A 241 3.38 -23.10 5.72
C CYS A 241 4.90 -22.97 6.02
N SER A 242 5.75 -23.70 5.29
CA SER A 242 7.21 -23.75 5.41
C SER A 242 7.90 -23.95 4.05
N SER A 243 7.54 -23.14 3.05
CA SER A 243 8.20 -23.16 1.74
C SER A 243 9.57 -22.48 1.78
N GLU A 244 10.46 -22.88 0.86
CA GLU A 244 11.77 -22.23 0.67
C GLU A 244 11.60 -20.74 0.33
N ASP A 245 10.64 -20.42 -0.55
CA ASP A 245 10.29 -19.04 -0.90
C ASP A 245 9.94 -18.17 0.33
N SER A 246 9.21 -18.75 1.30
CA SER A 246 8.85 -18.03 2.54
C SER A 246 10.07 -17.77 3.43
N ARG A 247 11.08 -18.65 3.38
CA ARG A 247 12.34 -18.49 4.10
C ARG A 247 13.21 -17.42 3.46
N GLU A 248 13.33 -17.42 2.14
CA GLU A 248 14.01 -16.37 1.40
C GLU A 248 13.34 -15.00 1.60
N ALA A 249 12.01 -14.96 1.56
CA ALA A 249 11.24 -13.75 1.84
C ALA A 249 11.46 -13.25 3.28
N PHE A 250 11.57 -14.14 4.27
CA PHE A 250 11.91 -13.74 5.64
C PHE A 250 13.32 -13.14 5.71
N SER A 251 14.31 -13.72 5.02
CA SER A 251 15.67 -13.15 4.95
C SER A 251 15.63 -11.74 4.35
N ALA A 252 14.91 -11.56 3.25
CA ALA A 252 14.74 -10.25 2.62
C ALA A 252 14.10 -9.22 3.58
N VAL A 253 13.13 -9.62 4.42
CA VAL A 253 12.54 -8.75 5.44
C VAL A 253 13.58 -8.33 6.49
N LEU A 254 14.41 -9.25 6.96
CA LEU A 254 15.46 -8.95 7.95
C LEU A 254 16.54 -8.03 7.36
N GLU A 255 16.96 -8.27 6.13
CA GLU A 255 17.89 -7.41 5.38
C GLU A 255 17.30 -6.00 5.17
N SER A 256 16.01 -5.91 4.83
CA SER A 256 15.29 -4.63 4.78
C SER A 256 15.33 -3.90 6.13
N MET A 257 15.02 -4.59 7.24
CA MET A 257 15.07 -4.00 8.58
C MET A 257 16.48 -3.50 8.95
N GLU A 258 17.52 -4.29 8.67
CA GLU A 258 18.91 -3.89 8.92
C GLU A 258 19.28 -2.64 8.10
N SER A 259 18.93 -2.61 6.81
CA SER A 259 19.23 -1.48 5.91
C SER A 259 18.59 -0.17 6.36
N ILE A 260 17.39 -0.24 6.96
CA ILE A 260 16.66 0.91 7.50
C ILE A 260 17.32 1.40 8.80
N GLY A 261 18.03 0.52 9.51
CA GLY A 261 18.68 0.79 10.78
C GLY A 261 17.86 0.36 11.99
N PHE A 262 17.07 -0.71 11.87
CA PHE A 262 16.53 -1.39 13.05
C PHE A 262 17.67 -2.11 13.77
N SER A 263 17.75 -1.91 15.08
CA SER A 263 18.66 -2.68 15.94
C SER A 263 18.19 -4.14 16.06
N SER A 264 19.10 -5.05 16.34
CA SER A 264 18.76 -6.46 16.59
C SER A 264 17.73 -6.63 17.71
N SER A 265 17.78 -5.75 18.72
CA SER A 265 16.79 -5.71 19.81
C SER A 265 15.40 -5.32 19.33
N GLU A 266 15.29 -4.28 18.47
CA GLU A 266 14.01 -3.88 17.87
C GLU A 266 13.43 -4.99 16.98
N VAL A 267 14.26 -5.68 16.20
CA VAL A 267 13.85 -6.82 15.37
C VAL A 267 13.33 -7.96 16.25
N ASP A 268 14.06 -8.31 17.31
CA ASP A 268 13.64 -9.33 18.27
C ASP A 268 12.31 -8.97 18.96
N GLN A 269 12.09 -7.69 19.29
CA GLN A 269 10.83 -7.22 19.85
C GLN A 269 9.67 -7.35 18.85
N ILE A 270 9.87 -7.02 17.57
CA ILE A 270 8.85 -7.22 16.53
C ILE A 270 8.49 -8.71 16.40
N ILE A 271 9.50 -9.58 16.34
CA ILE A 271 9.33 -11.04 16.29
C ILE A 271 8.57 -11.54 17.52
N THR A 272 8.90 -11.04 18.71
CA THR A 272 8.24 -11.38 19.96
C THR A 272 6.78 -10.92 19.99
N LEU A 273 6.49 -9.72 19.47
CA LEU A 273 5.12 -9.19 19.33
C LEU A 273 4.28 -10.05 18.37
N LEU A 274 4.85 -10.49 17.24
CA LEU A 274 4.17 -11.40 16.31
C LEU A 274 3.80 -12.71 17.00
N ALA A 275 4.72 -13.30 17.77
CA ALA A 275 4.45 -14.50 18.55
C ALA A 275 3.36 -14.28 19.61
N ALA A 276 3.44 -13.16 20.35
CA ALA A 276 2.42 -12.79 21.34
C ALA A 276 1.04 -12.63 20.71
N ILE A 277 0.93 -12.06 19.50
CA ILE A 277 -0.35 -11.94 18.78
C ILE A 277 -0.95 -13.31 18.46
N LEU A 278 -0.13 -14.29 18.05
CA LEU A 278 -0.60 -15.66 17.82
C LEU A 278 -1.13 -16.30 19.11
N HIS A 279 -0.38 -16.18 20.21
CA HIS A 279 -0.78 -16.70 21.52
C HIS A 279 -2.03 -16.01 22.08
N ILE A 280 -2.21 -14.71 21.85
CA ILE A 280 -3.45 -14.01 22.21
C ILE A 280 -4.66 -14.67 21.53
N GLY A 281 -4.53 -15.09 20.27
CA GLY A 281 -5.61 -15.79 19.56
C GLY A 281 -6.00 -17.14 20.17
N ASP A 282 -5.06 -17.77 20.87
CA ASP A 282 -5.24 -19.09 21.48
C ASP A 282 -5.87 -19.04 22.88
N ILE A 283 -6.09 -17.85 23.44
CA ILE A 283 -6.83 -17.70 24.71
C ILE A 283 -8.29 -18.12 24.48
N GLU A 284 -8.73 -19.10 25.26
CA GLU A 284 -10.08 -19.67 25.24
C GLU A 284 -10.85 -19.24 26.49
N PHE A 285 -12.16 -19.07 26.34
CA PHE A 285 -13.06 -18.65 27.41
C PHE A 285 -14.12 -19.72 27.65
N VAL A 286 -14.48 -19.92 28.92
CA VAL A 286 -15.56 -20.82 29.36
C VAL A 286 -16.50 -20.09 30.31
N SER A 287 -17.78 -20.43 30.26
CA SER A 287 -18.78 -19.85 31.14
C SER A 287 -18.61 -20.41 32.56
N SER A 288 -18.51 -19.53 33.55
CA SER A 288 -18.48 -19.90 34.97
C SER A 288 -19.88 -19.96 35.56
N GLU A 289 -20.13 -21.01 36.35
CA GLU A 289 -21.37 -21.19 37.10
C GLU A 289 -21.50 -20.18 38.26
N GLU A 290 -20.37 -19.69 38.81
CA GLU A 290 -20.35 -18.77 39.96
C GLU A 290 -20.82 -17.34 39.61
N GLY A 291 -20.79 -16.96 38.33
CA GLY A 291 -21.14 -15.62 37.83
C GLY A 291 -22.53 -15.51 37.18
N GLY A 292 -23.47 -16.40 37.51
CA GLY A 292 -24.82 -16.37 36.94
C GLY A 292 -24.96 -17.00 35.56
N GLY A 293 -24.08 -17.94 35.19
CA GLY A 293 -24.18 -18.79 34.00
C GLY A 293 -23.72 -18.18 32.66
N ASP A 294 -23.60 -16.85 32.56
CA ASP A 294 -23.14 -16.14 31.35
C ASP A 294 -21.86 -15.31 31.58
N SER A 295 -21.10 -15.59 32.64
CA SER A 295 -19.84 -14.90 32.94
C SER A 295 -18.63 -15.67 32.43
N ALA A 296 -17.77 -15.01 31.65
CA ALA A 296 -16.58 -15.60 31.05
C ALA A 296 -15.43 -15.73 32.07
N THR A 297 -14.75 -16.86 32.00
CA THR A 297 -13.46 -17.11 32.68
C THR A 297 -12.48 -17.69 31.68
N VAL A 298 -11.18 -17.48 31.90
CA VAL A 298 -10.13 -18.02 31.02
C VAL A 298 -10.02 -19.53 31.25
N ARG A 299 -10.08 -20.31 30.18
CA ARG A 299 -9.96 -21.78 30.23
C ARG A 299 -8.52 -22.25 30.38
N ASN A 300 -7.60 -21.55 29.73
CA ASN A 300 -6.19 -21.91 29.56
C ASN A 300 -5.27 -20.78 30.08
N PRO A 301 -5.17 -20.59 31.42
CA PRO A 301 -4.39 -19.52 32.01
C PRO A 301 -2.90 -19.56 31.65
N GLU A 302 -2.35 -20.73 31.33
CA GLU A 302 -0.96 -20.90 30.89
C GLU A 302 -0.64 -20.15 29.58
N VAL A 303 -1.63 -19.97 28.70
CA VAL A 303 -1.47 -19.17 27.49
C VAL A 303 -1.42 -17.68 27.84
N VAL A 304 -2.20 -17.25 28.82
CA VAL A 304 -2.16 -15.86 29.31
C VAL A 304 -0.81 -15.57 29.97
N GLU A 305 -0.27 -16.50 30.76
CA GLU A 305 1.09 -16.40 31.31
C GLU A 305 2.14 -16.25 30.21
N THR A 306 2.05 -17.05 29.15
CA THR A 306 2.94 -16.94 27.98
C THR A 306 2.83 -15.56 27.33
N VAL A 307 1.61 -15.06 27.09
CA VAL A 307 1.38 -13.72 26.54
C VAL A 307 1.96 -12.63 27.45
N SER A 308 1.73 -12.73 28.76
CA SER A 308 2.27 -11.78 29.74
C SER A 308 3.79 -11.77 29.74
N GLN A 309 4.45 -12.92 29.64
CA GLN A 309 5.91 -13.00 29.56
C GLN A 309 6.45 -12.34 28.27
N LEU A 310 5.86 -12.67 27.12
CA LEU A 310 6.29 -12.12 25.82
C LEU A 310 6.07 -10.59 25.73
N LEU A 311 5.01 -10.09 26.36
CA LEU A 311 4.70 -8.65 26.40
C LEU A 311 5.36 -7.92 27.59
N CYS A 312 6.16 -8.62 28.40
CA CYS A 312 6.80 -8.09 29.61
C CYS A 312 5.80 -7.43 30.59
N LEU A 313 4.64 -8.08 30.81
CA LEU A 313 3.60 -7.62 31.73
C LEU A 313 3.79 -8.24 33.10
N GLU A 314 3.58 -7.45 34.16
CA GLU A 314 3.84 -7.85 35.54
C GLU A 314 2.87 -8.91 36.07
N SER A 315 1.63 -8.94 35.58
CA SER A 315 0.56 -9.79 36.10
C SER A 315 -0.30 -10.43 35.00
N SER A 316 -0.25 -11.76 34.90
CA SER A 316 -1.17 -12.53 34.04
C SER A 316 -2.62 -12.49 34.54
N ALA A 317 -2.82 -12.26 35.84
CA ALA A 317 -4.14 -12.07 36.43
C ALA A 317 -4.79 -10.76 35.94
N GLU A 318 -4.02 -9.69 35.81
CA GLU A 318 -4.52 -8.41 35.26
C GLU A 318 -4.87 -8.53 33.78
N VAL A 319 -4.10 -9.28 33.00
CA VAL A 319 -4.42 -9.56 31.60
C VAL A 319 -5.71 -10.36 31.49
N SER A 320 -5.86 -11.42 32.29
CA SER A 320 -7.09 -12.20 32.36
C SER A 320 -8.29 -11.32 32.71
N PHE A 321 -8.14 -10.50 33.75
CA PHE A 321 -9.16 -9.54 34.17
C PHE A 321 -9.53 -8.55 33.06
N ALA A 322 -8.56 -7.98 32.36
CA ALA A 322 -8.79 -7.04 31.27
C ALA A 322 -9.52 -7.67 30.07
N LEU A 323 -9.31 -8.97 29.84
CA LEU A 323 -9.99 -9.73 28.77
C LEU A 323 -11.41 -10.14 29.14
N THR A 324 -11.71 -10.33 30.44
CA THR A 324 -12.99 -10.86 30.91
C THR A 324 -13.89 -9.84 31.60
N THR A 325 -13.41 -8.63 31.88
CA THR A 325 -14.13 -7.68 32.75
C THR A 325 -14.21 -6.27 32.17
N LEU A 326 -15.40 -5.68 32.21
CA LEU A 326 -15.60 -4.24 32.03
C LEU A 326 -15.55 -3.54 33.39
N ARG A 327 -14.52 -2.72 33.61
CA ARG A 327 -14.47 -1.80 34.74
C ARG A 327 -15.07 -0.45 34.35
N THR A 328 -16.12 -0.03 35.04
CA THR A 328 -16.75 1.30 34.89
C THR A 328 -16.69 2.08 36.19
N VAL A 329 -16.60 3.41 36.15
CA VAL A 329 -16.66 4.23 37.36
C VAL A 329 -18.04 4.84 37.48
N THR A 330 -18.79 4.44 38.50
CA THR A 330 -20.13 4.98 38.77
C THR A 330 -20.10 5.67 40.12
N ARG A 331 -20.41 6.97 40.16
CA ARG A 331 -20.39 7.80 41.39
C ARG A 331 -19.05 7.79 42.16
N GLY A 332 -17.94 7.60 41.43
CA GLY A 332 -16.59 7.58 42.01
C GLY A 332 -16.10 6.19 42.45
N GLU A 333 -16.95 5.17 42.40
CA GLU A 333 -16.58 3.78 42.74
C GLU A 333 -16.41 2.93 41.48
N PRO A 334 -15.36 2.08 41.40
CA PRO A 334 -15.19 1.13 40.32
C PRO A 334 -16.20 -0.01 40.46
N VAL A 335 -16.99 -0.22 39.41
CA VAL A 335 -17.93 -1.32 39.27
C VAL A 335 -17.42 -2.24 38.16
N ASP A 336 -17.18 -3.49 38.54
CA ASP A 336 -16.68 -4.54 37.65
C ASP A 336 -17.82 -5.42 37.17
N LYS A 337 -17.97 -5.52 35.86
CA LYS A 337 -18.96 -6.40 35.22
C LYS A 337 -18.25 -7.41 34.34
N LEU A 338 -18.45 -8.70 34.62
CA LEU A 338 -17.92 -9.78 33.81
C LEU A 338 -18.58 -9.80 32.42
N TYR A 339 -17.78 -10.09 31.40
CA TYR A 339 -18.21 -10.29 30.02
C TYR A 339 -18.80 -11.69 29.83
N SER A 340 -19.63 -11.87 28.81
CA SER A 340 -19.93 -13.20 28.27
C SER A 340 -18.76 -13.73 27.46
N CYS A 341 -18.71 -15.05 27.24
CA CYS A 341 -17.63 -15.70 26.48
C CYS A 341 -17.48 -15.10 25.07
N SER A 342 -18.60 -14.79 24.42
CA SER A 342 -18.64 -14.12 23.11
C SER A 342 -17.99 -12.73 23.18
N LYS A 343 -18.33 -11.94 24.22
CA LYS A 343 -17.78 -10.60 24.38
C LYS A 343 -16.29 -10.62 24.72
N ALA A 344 -15.84 -11.55 25.56
CA ALA A 344 -14.43 -11.75 25.87
C ALA A 344 -13.61 -12.13 24.63
N ALA A 345 -14.14 -12.99 23.76
CA ALA A 345 -13.51 -13.32 22.47
C ALA A 345 -13.35 -12.08 21.58
N VAL A 346 -14.36 -11.21 21.51
CA VAL A 346 -14.26 -9.94 20.76
C VAL A 346 -13.18 -9.02 21.34
N VAL A 347 -13.04 -8.95 22.67
CA VAL A 347 -12.01 -8.14 23.35
C VAL A 347 -10.61 -8.68 23.07
N ARG A 348 -10.42 -10.00 23.16
CA ARG A 348 -9.18 -10.69 22.78
C ARG A 348 -8.77 -10.37 21.34
N ASP A 349 -9.71 -10.49 20.40
CA ASP A 349 -9.45 -10.19 18.98
C ASP A 349 -9.15 -8.70 18.77
N ALA A 350 -9.83 -7.81 19.50
CA ALA A 350 -9.56 -6.37 19.46
C ALA A 350 -8.15 -6.05 19.97
N ALA A 351 -7.67 -6.74 21.01
CA ALA A 351 -6.31 -6.58 21.52
C ALA A 351 -5.26 -7.01 20.47
N ALA A 352 -5.44 -8.18 19.84
CA ALA A 352 -4.57 -8.66 18.77
C ALA A 352 -4.52 -7.67 17.58
N LYS A 353 -5.68 -7.20 17.12
CA LYS A 353 -5.82 -6.18 16.06
C LYS A 353 -5.08 -4.88 16.42
N ALA A 354 -5.22 -4.42 17.66
CA ALA A 354 -4.61 -3.19 18.12
C ALA A 354 -3.08 -3.31 18.18
N LEU A 355 -2.55 -4.43 18.69
CA LEU A 355 -1.11 -4.69 18.72
C LEU A 355 -0.52 -4.74 17.31
N TYR A 356 -1.10 -5.53 16.41
CA TYR A 356 -0.61 -5.64 15.04
C TYR A 356 -0.62 -4.28 14.32
N SER A 357 -1.73 -3.54 14.43
CA SER A 357 -1.85 -2.22 13.82
C SER A 357 -0.85 -1.21 14.35
N ARG A 358 -0.62 -1.18 15.68
CA ARG A 358 0.34 -0.23 16.29
C ARG A 358 1.78 -0.60 15.95
N MET A 359 2.09 -1.90 15.91
CA MET A 359 3.39 -2.40 15.46
C MET A 359 3.65 -1.99 14.01
N PHE A 360 2.68 -2.19 13.09
CA PHE A 360 2.85 -1.78 11.70
C PHE A 360 2.96 -0.25 11.54
N GLN A 361 2.19 0.53 12.30
CA GLN A 361 2.35 2.00 12.38
C GLN A 361 3.73 2.42 12.86
N TRP A 362 4.27 1.73 13.86
CA TRP A 362 5.61 2.00 14.35
C TRP A 362 6.68 1.65 13.32
N ILE A 363 6.55 0.51 12.62
CA ILE A 363 7.44 0.13 11.51
C ILE A 363 7.45 1.23 10.43
N VAL A 364 6.27 1.69 10.00
CA VAL A 364 6.14 2.79 9.01
C VAL A 364 6.76 4.10 9.53
N SER A 365 6.63 4.39 10.82
CA SER A 365 7.29 5.54 11.45
C SER A 365 8.82 5.42 11.39
N ARG A 366 9.39 4.25 11.69
CA ARG A 366 10.83 4.00 11.58
C ARG A 366 11.32 4.12 10.13
N ILE A 367 10.56 3.58 9.17
CA ILE A 367 10.79 3.78 7.74
C ILE A 367 10.87 5.28 7.40
N ASN A 368 9.90 6.08 7.87
CA ASN A 368 9.89 7.51 7.61
C ASN A 368 11.12 8.23 8.18
N THR A 369 11.61 7.84 9.36
CA THR A 369 12.86 8.41 9.90
C THR A 369 14.08 8.16 9.00
N HIS A 370 14.03 7.11 8.17
CA HIS A 370 15.10 6.76 7.23
C HIS A 370 14.96 7.45 5.86
N LEU A 371 13.73 7.79 5.45
CA LEU A 371 13.40 8.43 4.18
C LEU A 371 13.40 9.97 4.22
N GLN A 372 13.18 10.56 5.40
CA GLN A 372 13.09 12.00 5.56
C GLN A 372 14.44 12.71 5.29
N PRO A 373 14.41 13.99 4.85
CA PRO A 373 15.60 14.81 4.71
C PRO A 373 16.38 14.88 6.03
N ARG A 374 17.72 14.89 5.97
CA ARG A 374 18.58 14.95 7.17
C ARG A 374 18.67 16.35 7.81
N ASP A 375 17.95 17.33 7.29
CA ASP A 375 18.07 18.70 7.78
C ASP A 375 17.43 18.85 9.17
N ASN A 376 18.19 19.46 10.08
CA ASN A 376 17.91 19.63 11.51
C ASN A 376 16.70 20.54 11.85
N TYR A 377 15.76 20.75 10.94
CA TYR A 377 14.59 21.60 11.19
C TYR A 377 13.40 20.76 11.66
N SER A 378 13.19 20.78 12.98
CA SER A 378 12.00 20.38 13.73
C SER A 378 11.37 19.01 13.40
N ARG A 379 11.67 18.03 14.27
CA ARG A 379 11.02 16.70 14.40
C ARG A 379 9.50 16.75 14.73
N SER A 380 8.85 17.89 14.64
CA SER A 380 7.42 18.01 14.89
C SER A 380 6.65 17.64 13.63
N LYS A 381 5.90 16.53 13.69
CA LYS A 381 4.76 16.12 12.82
C LYS A 381 4.81 16.66 11.40
N LEU A 382 4.93 15.79 10.39
CA LEU A 382 4.33 15.77 9.04
C LEU A 382 3.67 17.05 8.44
N SER A 383 4.02 18.24 8.89
CA SER A 383 3.70 19.51 8.29
C SER A 383 4.79 19.60 7.26
N VAL A 384 4.41 19.26 6.04
CA VAL A 384 4.91 19.91 4.83
C VAL A 384 5.21 21.35 5.24
N THR A 385 6.47 21.66 5.56
CA THR A 385 6.87 23.05 5.68
C THR A 385 6.55 23.65 4.32
N GLU A 386 5.98 24.85 4.29
CA GLU A 386 5.55 25.53 3.06
C GLU A 386 6.67 25.67 1.99
N ASP A 387 7.90 25.27 2.34
CA ASP A 387 9.11 25.34 1.53
C ASP A 387 9.36 24.14 0.58
N HIS A 388 8.65 23.01 0.73
CA HIS A 388 8.89 21.81 -0.11
C HIS A 388 7.74 21.52 -1.08
N LEU A 389 8.11 21.27 -2.34
CA LEU A 389 7.20 20.70 -3.34
C LEU A 389 7.13 19.18 -3.16
N ASN A 390 6.01 18.57 -3.54
CA ASN A 390 5.89 17.12 -3.52
C ASN A 390 5.17 16.53 -4.75
N ILE A 391 5.53 15.29 -5.06
CA ILE A 391 4.79 14.40 -5.96
C ILE A 391 4.29 13.22 -5.12
N GLY A 392 2.99 13.18 -4.89
CA GLY A 392 2.32 12.07 -4.24
C GLY A 392 2.07 10.92 -5.22
N ILE A 393 2.30 9.69 -4.80
CA ILE A 393 1.96 8.48 -5.54
C ILE A 393 1.02 7.67 -4.65
N LEU A 394 -0.24 7.58 -5.08
CA LEU A 394 -1.28 6.85 -4.35
C LEU A 394 -1.45 5.46 -4.95
N ASP A 395 -1.08 4.45 -4.16
CA ASP A 395 -1.27 3.02 -4.45
C ASP A 395 -2.19 2.43 -3.38
N ILE A 396 -3.48 2.29 -3.70
CA ILE A 396 -4.47 1.69 -2.81
C ILE A 396 -4.77 0.25 -3.21
N PHE A 397 -5.31 -0.52 -2.28
CA PHE A 397 -5.90 -1.83 -2.57
C PHE A 397 -6.93 -1.73 -3.70
N GLY A 398 -7.07 -2.82 -4.47
CA GLY A 398 -8.05 -2.86 -5.56
C GLY A 398 -9.48 -2.99 -5.04
N PHE A 399 -10.44 -2.69 -5.92
CA PHE A 399 -11.83 -3.10 -5.71
C PHE A 399 -11.92 -4.63 -5.66
N GLU A 400 -12.76 -5.15 -4.75
CA GLU A 400 -12.92 -6.59 -4.52
C GLU A 400 -14.38 -6.99 -4.50
N ASN A 401 -14.70 -8.16 -5.07
CA ASN A 401 -16.03 -8.71 -5.04
C ASN A 401 -15.96 -10.23 -4.90
N PHE A 402 -16.16 -10.71 -3.67
CA PHE A 402 -16.20 -12.13 -3.34
C PHE A 402 -17.64 -12.62 -3.12
N GLU A 403 -17.84 -13.94 -2.99
CA GLU A 403 -19.14 -14.52 -2.64
C GLU A 403 -19.68 -13.99 -1.29
N ALA A 404 -18.78 -13.77 -0.33
CA ALA A 404 -19.08 -13.16 0.96
C ALA A 404 -18.11 -12.01 1.26
N ASN A 405 -18.63 -10.77 1.24
CA ASN A 405 -17.85 -9.56 1.54
C ASN A 405 -18.10 -9.12 2.99
N SER A 406 -17.03 -8.85 3.75
CA SER A 406 -17.13 -8.33 5.12
C SER A 406 -17.24 -6.79 5.13
N PHE A 407 -17.34 -6.22 6.34
CA PHE A 407 -17.26 -4.78 6.53
C PHE A 407 -15.95 -4.17 6.00
N GLU A 408 -14.86 -4.92 6.03
CA GLU A 408 -13.58 -4.45 5.52
C GLU A 408 -13.58 -4.35 3.99
N GLN A 409 -14.14 -5.32 3.26
CA GLN A 409 -14.37 -5.18 1.82
C GLN A 409 -15.26 -3.99 1.51
N PHE A 410 -16.30 -3.73 2.31
CA PHE A 410 -17.11 -2.52 2.16
C PHE A 410 -16.28 -1.24 2.32
N CYS A 411 -15.42 -1.14 3.35
CA CYS A 411 -14.53 0.01 3.51
C CYS A 411 -13.53 0.15 2.36
N ILE A 412 -13.00 -0.96 1.86
CA ILE A 412 -12.09 -1.00 0.71
C ILE A 412 -12.79 -0.49 -0.55
N ASN A 413 -13.97 -1.03 -0.86
CA ASN A 413 -14.74 -0.66 -2.04
C ASN A 413 -15.26 0.77 -1.94
N LEU A 414 -15.67 1.22 -0.75
CA LEU A 414 -16.06 2.61 -0.52
C LEU A 414 -14.89 3.57 -0.78
N ALA A 415 -13.67 3.24 -0.35
CA ALA A 415 -12.50 4.05 -0.65
C ALA A 415 -12.20 4.10 -2.16
N ASN A 416 -12.36 2.98 -2.86
CA ASN A 416 -12.25 2.94 -4.33
C ASN A 416 -13.34 3.77 -5.02
N GLU A 417 -14.59 3.71 -4.55
CA GLU A 417 -15.69 4.51 -5.08
C GLU A 417 -15.46 6.01 -4.85
N GLN A 418 -14.97 6.40 -3.66
CA GLN A 418 -14.59 7.78 -3.38
C GLN A 418 -13.43 8.24 -4.27
N LEU A 419 -12.47 7.36 -4.58
CA LEU A 419 -11.39 7.66 -5.51
C LEU A 419 -11.92 7.84 -6.94
N GLN A 420 -12.85 7.00 -7.38
CA GLN A 420 -13.51 7.11 -8.68
C GLN A 420 -14.34 8.40 -8.76
N GLN A 421 -15.06 8.75 -7.69
CA GLN A 421 -15.80 10.00 -7.60
C GLN A 421 -14.87 11.22 -7.67
N TYR A 422 -13.74 11.19 -6.95
CA TYR A 422 -12.70 12.21 -7.04
C TYR A 422 -12.16 12.33 -8.47
N PHE A 423 -11.82 11.21 -9.10
CA PHE A 423 -11.37 11.16 -10.49
C PHE A 423 -12.39 11.80 -11.44
N ASN A 424 -13.65 11.38 -11.38
CA ASN A 424 -14.73 11.95 -12.20
C ASN A 424 -14.81 13.47 -11.99
N HIS A 425 -14.81 13.94 -10.74
CA HIS A 425 -14.87 15.37 -10.45
C HIS A 425 -13.68 16.13 -11.03
N GLN A 426 -12.46 15.61 -10.89
CA GLN A 426 -11.26 16.24 -11.42
C GLN A 426 -11.25 16.28 -12.95
N ILE A 427 -11.60 15.18 -13.62
CA ILE A 427 -11.68 15.12 -15.09
C ILE A 427 -12.71 16.13 -15.61
N PHE A 428 -13.95 16.12 -15.09
CA PHE A 428 -14.96 17.07 -15.53
C PHE A 428 -14.62 18.52 -15.17
N ALA A 429 -13.97 18.77 -14.04
CA ALA A 429 -13.51 20.11 -13.69
C ALA A 429 -12.38 20.58 -14.63
N MET A 430 -11.41 19.72 -14.93
CA MET A 430 -10.33 19.99 -15.88
C MET A 430 -10.87 20.26 -17.28
N GLU A 431 -11.82 19.46 -17.76
CA GLU A 431 -12.51 19.69 -19.05
C GLU A 431 -13.20 21.06 -19.05
N LYS A 432 -13.95 21.41 -18.01
CA LYS A 432 -14.62 22.73 -17.92
C LYS A 432 -13.61 23.88 -17.98
N VAL A 433 -12.48 23.76 -17.30
CA VAL A 433 -11.42 24.78 -17.35
C VAL A 433 -10.80 24.86 -18.75
N GLN A 434 -10.49 23.73 -19.38
CA GLN A 434 -9.99 23.70 -20.76
C GLN A 434 -10.98 24.32 -21.73
N HIS A 435 -12.28 24.02 -21.61
CA HIS A 435 -13.32 24.65 -22.43
C HIS A 435 -13.39 26.17 -22.22
N VAL A 436 -13.28 26.66 -20.99
CA VAL A 436 -13.27 28.11 -20.70
C VAL A 436 -12.00 28.79 -21.23
N VAL A 437 -10.84 28.15 -21.12
CA VAL A 437 -9.57 28.65 -21.67
C VAL A 437 -9.61 28.61 -23.19
N HIS A 438 -10.17 27.57 -23.81
CA HIS A 438 -10.32 27.46 -25.26
C HIS A 438 -11.32 28.48 -25.79
N ILE A 439 -12.45 28.71 -25.11
CA ILE A 439 -13.38 29.80 -25.43
C ILE A 439 -12.67 31.16 -25.30
N LYS A 440 -11.90 31.39 -24.23
CA LYS A 440 -11.12 32.64 -24.08
C LYS A 440 -10.02 32.79 -25.12
N ALA A 441 -9.35 31.71 -25.52
CA ALA A 441 -8.30 31.72 -26.54
C ALA A 441 -8.89 31.92 -27.95
N VAL A 442 -9.99 31.25 -28.27
CA VAL A 442 -10.75 31.44 -29.53
C VAL A 442 -11.39 32.84 -29.59
N CYS A 443 -11.87 33.37 -28.47
CA CYS A 443 -12.35 34.74 -28.37
C CYS A 443 -11.20 35.76 -28.46
N MET A 444 -10.03 35.50 -27.85
CA MET A 444 -8.85 36.37 -27.98
C MET A 444 -8.27 36.37 -29.40
N LEU A 445 -8.22 35.22 -30.07
CA LEU A 445 -7.81 35.11 -31.48
C LEU A 445 -8.78 35.87 -32.40
N ARG A 446 -10.09 35.89 -32.09
CA ARG A 446 -11.06 36.72 -32.83
C ARG A 446 -10.91 38.22 -32.54
N ILE A 447 -10.52 38.62 -31.33
CA ILE A 447 -10.29 40.03 -30.99
C ILE A 447 -8.98 40.56 -31.62
N HIS A 448 -7.91 39.76 -31.67
CA HIS A 448 -6.66 40.18 -32.32
C HIS A 448 -6.74 40.23 -33.85
N THR A 449 -7.62 39.43 -34.47
CA THR A 449 -7.86 39.51 -35.93
C THR A 449 -8.69 40.74 -36.31
N TYR A 450 -9.53 41.26 -35.42
CA TYR A 450 -10.34 42.47 -35.66
C TYR A 450 -9.59 43.81 -35.41
N ILE A 451 -8.50 43.82 -34.63
CA ILE A 451 -7.73 45.05 -34.33
C ILE A 451 -6.68 45.36 -35.41
N ARG A 452 -6.38 44.44 -36.33
CA ARG A 452 -5.47 44.69 -37.48
C ARG A 452 -6.15 45.14 -38.77
N VAL A 453 -7.48 45.33 -38.77
CA VAL A 453 -8.25 45.83 -39.94
C VAL A 453 -8.77 47.25 -39.71
N VAL A 454 -8.51 47.86 -38.54
CA VAL A 454 -8.84 49.26 -38.24
C VAL A 454 -7.67 49.95 -37.54
N MET A 455 -6.54 50.00 -38.24
CA MET A 455 -5.51 51.06 -38.25
C MET A 455 -4.82 50.98 -39.61
#